data_AF-J9B740-F1
#
_entry.id   AF-J9B740-F1
#
_cell.length_a   1.000
_cell.length_b   1.000
_cell.length_c   1.000
_cell.angle_alpha   90.00
_cell.angle_beta   90.00
_cell.angle_gamma   90.00
#
_symmetry.space_group_name_H-M   'P 1'
#
loop_
_entity.id
_entity.type
_entity.pdbx_description
1 polymer ?
#
loop_
_entity_poly.entity_id
_entity_poly.type
_entity_poly.pdbx_seq_one_letter_code
_entity_poly.pdbx_strand_id
1 'polypeptide(L)'
;MLIKQCVAYIGCALGARHDRLCAGTMKRADRLREVEEADDVVAEKCKILADLLKKSKCTVVYTGAGISTAASIPDYRGPNGVWTLAEKGIVSLKCANPVESGPTASHMVLKEMCRSGLVRHILSQNCDGLHLRSGLPQKNAF
;
A
#
# COMPACT_ATOMS: atom_id res chain seq x y z
N MET A 1 -11.76 -6.36 5.65
CA MET A 1 -11.10 -5.06 5.93
C MET A 1 -9.58 -5.05 5.76
N LEU A 2 -8.84 -6.15 6.00
CA LEU A 2 -7.36 -6.16 6.01
C LEU A 2 -6.65 -6.22 4.63
N ILE A 3 -7.37 -6.45 3.54
CA ILE A 3 -6.78 -6.73 2.21
C ILE A 3 -6.69 -5.45 1.33
N LYS A 4 -7.26 -4.32 1.78
CA LYS A 4 -7.58 -3.15 0.95
C LYS A 4 -6.39 -2.35 0.38
N GLN A 5 -5.12 -2.70 0.63
CA GLN A 5 -3.98 -1.85 0.24
C GLN A 5 -2.78 -2.53 -0.43
N CYS A 6 -2.74 -3.87 -0.58
CA CYS A 6 -1.53 -4.54 -1.09
C CYS A 6 -1.55 -4.90 -2.59
N VAL A 7 -2.64 -4.67 -3.33
CA VAL A 7 -2.75 -5.10 -4.74
C VAL A 7 -2.63 -3.92 -5.71
N ALA A 8 -1.47 -3.25 -5.74
CA ALA A 8 -1.24 -2.14 -6.67
C ALA A 8 -0.35 -2.49 -7.88
N TYR A 9 0.45 -3.58 -7.87
CA TYR A 9 1.40 -3.82 -8.96
C TYR A 9 1.67 -5.31 -9.22
N ILE A 10 0.66 -6.02 -9.70
CA ILE A 10 0.81 -7.39 -10.25
C ILE A 10 0.88 -7.40 -11.79
N GLY A 11 0.50 -6.31 -12.45
CA GLY A 11 0.33 -6.28 -13.90
C GLY A 11 1.59 -6.25 -14.76
N CYS A 12 2.80 -6.05 -14.20
CA CYS A 12 3.98 -5.73 -15.01
C CYS A 12 4.95 -6.92 -15.27
N ALA A 13 4.81 -8.04 -14.55
CA ALA A 13 5.83 -9.11 -14.57
C ALA A 13 5.45 -10.36 -15.40
N LEU A 14 4.21 -10.47 -15.88
CA LEU A 14 3.81 -11.53 -16.80
C LEU A 14 3.71 -10.92 -18.19
N GLY A 15 4.52 -11.39 -19.13
CA GLY A 15 4.57 -10.96 -20.54
C GLY A 15 3.29 -11.26 -21.33
N ALA A 16 2.14 -10.83 -20.83
CA ALA A 16 0.91 -10.71 -21.58
C ALA A 16 1.04 -9.48 -22.48
N ARG A 17 0.77 -9.70 -23.77
CA ARG A 17 0.77 -8.70 -24.83
C ARG A 17 0.15 -7.40 -24.34
N HIS A 18 0.91 -6.33 -24.54
CA HIS A 18 0.54 -4.95 -24.28
C HIS A 18 -0.58 -4.55 -25.24
N ASP A 19 -1.80 -5.01 -24.97
CA ASP A 19 -2.98 -4.40 -25.54
C ASP A 19 -3.01 -2.98 -25.03
N ARG A 20 -2.88 -2.09 -26.02
CA ARG A 20 -2.72 -0.66 -25.96
C ARG A 20 -3.98 -0.05 -25.34
N LEU A 21 -4.19 -0.25 -24.04
CA LEU A 21 -5.23 0.42 -23.26
C LEU A 21 -4.77 1.86 -23.04
N CYS A 22 -5.15 2.69 -24.00
CA CYS A 22 -5.49 4.10 -23.85
C CYS A 22 -4.68 4.86 -22.79
N ALA A 23 -3.61 5.51 -23.22
CA ALA A 23 -2.98 6.63 -22.52
C ALA A 23 -3.93 7.85 -22.48
N GLY A 24 -5.12 7.69 -21.90
CA GLY A 24 -5.99 8.80 -21.55
C GLY A 24 -5.43 9.47 -20.30
N THR A 25 -5.27 10.79 -20.34
CA THR A 25 -4.88 11.58 -19.17
C THR A 25 -5.92 11.34 -18.05
N MET A 26 -5.56 10.61 -17.00
CA MET A 26 -6.44 10.42 -15.83
C MET A 26 -6.94 11.78 -15.35
N LYS A 27 -8.27 11.97 -15.34
CA LYS A 27 -8.84 13.24 -14.88
C LYS A 27 -8.59 13.37 -13.38
N ARG A 28 -8.45 14.61 -12.88
CA ARG A 28 -8.21 14.88 -11.45
C ARG A 28 -9.27 14.26 -10.54
N ALA A 29 -10.52 14.25 -10.98
CA ALA A 29 -11.62 13.63 -10.27
C ALA A 29 -11.48 12.10 -10.15
N ASP A 30 -10.83 11.44 -11.12
CA ASP A 30 -10.60 10.00 -11.08
C ASP A 30 -9.57 9.62 -10.00
N ARG A 31 -8.66 10.53 -9.64
CA ARG A 31 -7.65 10.31 -8.59
C ARG A 31 -8.20 10.30 -7.18
N LEU A 32 -9.38 10.90 -6.97
CA LEU A 32 -9.98 11.07 -5.65
C LEU A 32 -11.06 10.03 -5.35
N ARG A 33 -11.46 9.25 -6.35
CA ARG A 33 -12.50 8.23 -6.20
C ARG A 33 -11.90 6.99 -5.55
N GLU A 34 -12.38 6.65 -4.36
CA GLU A 34 -12.15 5.32 -3.81
C GLU A 34 -13.00 4.31 -4.58
N VAL A 35 -12.41 3.17 -4.93
CA VAL A 35 -13.08 2.07 -5.61
C VAL A 35 -13.03 0.87 -4.68
N GLU A 36 -14.21 0.35 -4.35
CA GLU A 36 -14.34 -0.90 -3.62
C GLU A 36 -14.73 -2.00 -4.59
N GLU A 37 -14.01 -3.12 -4.53
CA GLU A 37 -14.29 -4.32 -5.34
C GLU A 37 -15.09 -5.33 -4.51
N ALA A 38 -15.89 -6.14 -5.19
CA ALA A 38 -16.64 -7.22 -4.57
C ALA A 38 -15.71 -8.28 -3.95
N ASP A 39 -16.17 -8.93 -2.88
CA ASP A 39 -15.35 -9.85 -2.09
C ASP A 39 -14.81 -11.05 -2.90
N ASP A 40 -15.59 -11.55 -3.85
CA ASP A 40 -15.19 -12.62 -4.77
C ASP A 40 -14.08 -12.17 -5.73
N VAL A 41 -14.17 -10.95 -6.26
CA VAL A 41 -13.12 -10.33 -7.10
C VAL A 41 -11.82 -10.16 -6.30
N VAL A 42 -11.93 -9.67 -5.06
CA VAL A 42 -10.77 -9.53 -4.16
C VAL A 42 -10.15 -10.89 -3.86
N ALA A 43 -10.97 -11.89 -3.52
CA ALA A 43 -10.49 -13.24 -3.23
C ALA A 43 -9.74 -13.85 -4.43
N GLU A 44 -10.25 -13.66 -5.66
CA GLU A 44 -9.58 -14.16 -6.86
C GLU A 44 -8.24 -13.46 -7.12
N LYS A 45 -8.18 -12.13 -6.97
CA LYS A 45 -6.91 -11.38 -7.05
C LYS A 45 -5.91 -11.81 -5.99
N CYS A 46 -6.36 -12.14 -4.78
CA CYS A 46 -5.51 -12.68 -3.72
C CYS A 46 -4.91 -14.04 -4.10
N LYS A 47 -5.66 -14.93 -4.76
CA LYS A 47 -5.11 -16.20 -5.26
C LYS A 47 -4.03 -15.96 -6.31
N ILE A 48 -4.31 -15.07 -7.26
CA ILE A 48 -3.33 -14.68 -8.30
C ILE A 48 -2.06 -14.11 -7.66
N LEU A 49 -2.19 -13.19 -6.70
CA LEU A 49 -1.05 -12.65 -5.95
C LEU A 49 -0.26 -13.73 -5.22
N ALA A 50 -0.94 -14.64 -4.52
CA ALA A 50 -0.30 -15.72 -3.79
C ALA A 50 0.52 -16.63 -4.73
N ASP A 51 -0.02 -16.94 -5.91
CA ASP A 51 0.69 -17.76 -6.90
C ASP A 51 1.90 -17.04 -7.49
N LEU A 52 1.81 -15.72 -7.70
CA LEU A 52 2.94 -14.91 -8.15
C LEU A 52 4.05 -14.83 -7.09
N LEU A 53 3.68 -14.65 -5.83
CA LEU A 53 4.63 -14.64 -4.72
C LEU A 53 5.38 -15.97 -4.61
N LYS A 54 4.70 -17.10 -4.77
CA LYS A 54 5.32 -18.44 -4.75
C LYS A 54 6.28 -18.68 -5.91
N LYS A 55 5.97 -18.15 -7.11
CA LYS A 55 6.79 -18.31 -8.32
C LYS A 55 7.97 -17.35 -8.39
N SER A 56 7.89 -16.23 -7.67
CA SER A 56 8.93 -15.20 -7.63
C SER A 56 10.18 -15.70 -6.91
N LYS A 57 11.35 -15.42 -7.49
CA LYS A 57 12.65 -15.67 -6.83
C LYS A 57 13.07 -14.52 -5.92
N CYS A 58 12.57 -13.31 -6.17
CA CYS A 58 12.92 -12.11 -5.44
C CYS A 58 11.76 -11.12 -5.52
N THR A 59 11.01 -11.00 -4.43
CA THR A 59 9.88 -10.07 -4.33
C THR A 59 10.30 -8.81 -3.60
N VAL A 60 9.96 -7.64 -4.15
CA VAL A 60 10.10 -6.34 -3.50
C VAL A 60 8.71 -5.73 -3.35
N VAL A 61 8.40 -5.18 -2.18
CA VAL A 61 7.13 -4.50 -1.92
C VAL A 61 7.36 -3.00 -1.81
N TYR A 62 6.55 -2.21 -2.52
CA TYR A 62 6.52 -0.76 -2.38
C TYR A 62 5.37 -0.34 -1.46
N THR A 63 5.64 0.52 -0.49
CA THR A 63 4.61 0.99 0.46
C THR A 63 4.56 2.51 0.52
N GLY A 64 3.34 3.02 0.76
CA GLY A 64 3.05 4.44 0.92
C GLY A 64 2.06 4.66 2.07
N ALA A 65 1.68 5.93 2.30
CA ALA A 65 0.99 6.34 3.53
C ALA A 65 -0.34 5.62 3.78
N GLY A 66 -0.96 5.06 2.73
CA GLY A 66 -2.18 4.25 2.82
C GLY A 66 -2.10 3.18 3.91
N ILE A 67 -1.00 2.41 4.00
CA ILE A 67 -0.90 1.29 4.96
C ILE A 67 -0.91 1.73 6.44
N SER A 68 -0.74 3.03 6.69
CA SER A 68 -0.72 3.66 8.03
C SER A 68 -2.04 4.35 8.38
N THR A 69 -2.99 4.46 7.44
CA THR A 69 -4.32 5.07 7.68
C THR A 69 -5.10 4.39 8.80
N ALA A 70 -5.01 3.06 8.91
CA ALA A 70 -5.63 2.30 10.00
C ALA A 70 -4.98 2.56 11.37
N ALA A 71 -3.79 3.16 11.43
CA ALA A 71 -3.15 3.63 12.66
C ALA A 71 -3.53 5.09 12.99
N SER A 72 -4.56 5.65 12.34
CA SER A 72 -4.97 7.06 12.48
C SER A 72 -3.90 8.07 12.04
N ILE A 73 -3.00 7.65 11.15
CA ILE A 73 -2.05 8.53 10.46
C ILE A 73 -2.63 8.84 9.08
N PRO A 74 -2.92 10.11 8.75
CA PRO A 74 -3.55 10.45 7.48
C PRO A 74 -2.61 10.14 6.31
N ASP A 75 -3.20 9.76 5.17
CA ASP A 75 -2.45 9.73 3.92
C ASP A 75 -2.28 11.15 3.35
N TYR A 76 -1.64 11.23 2.18
CA TYR A 76 -1.39 12.52 1.53
C TYR A 76 -2.48 12.92 0.53
N ARG A 77 -3.10 11.97 -0.17
CA ARG A 77 -3.89 12.23 -1.39
C ARG A 77 -5.22 11.48 -1.48
N GLY A 78 -5.59 10.72 -0.47
CA GLY A 78 -6.93 10.15 -0.36
C GLY A 78 -8.00 11.24 -0.17
N PRO A 79 -9.28 10.86 -0.05
CA PRO A 79 -10.38 11.81 0.11
C PRO A 79 -10.20 12.80 1.27
N ASN A 80 -9.54 12.33 2.33
CA ASN A 80 -9.20 13.06 3.56
C ASN A 80 -7.68 13.22 3.75
N GLY A 81 -6.90 13.11 2.68
CA GLY A 81 -5.45 13.24 2.73
C GLY A 81 -5.00 14.68 2.98
N VAL A 82 -3.78 14.84 3.51
CA VAL A 82 -3.19 16.15 3.87
C VAL A 82 -3.26 17.16 2.72
N TRP A 83 -2.85 16.78 1.52
CA TRP A 83 -2.86 17.69 0.37
C TRP A 83 -4.28 17.90 -0.19
N THR A 84 -5.11 16.86 -0.16
CA THR A 84 -6.51 16.95 -0.61
C THR A 84 -7.31 17.95 0.24
N LEU A 85 -7.06 17.99 1.55
CA LEU A 85 -7.72 18.91 2.46
C LEU A 85 -7.12 20.32 2.41
N ALA A 86 -5.79 20.43 2.30
CA ALA A 86 -5.13 21.72 2.10
C ALA A 86 -5.65 22.44 0.84
N GLU A 87 -5.84 21.71 -0.26
CA GLU A 87 -6.45 22.24 -1.49
C GLU A 87 -7.90 22.75 -1.30
N LYS A 88 -8.62 22.23 -0.31
CA LYS A 88 -9.96 22.68 0.09
C LYS A 88 -9.93 23.81 1.13
N GLY A 89 -8.76 24.32 1.50
CA GLY A 89 -8.58 25.33 2.55
C GLY A 89 -8.69 24.78 3.98
N ILE A 90 -8.68 23.45 4.15
CA ILE A 90 -8.73 22.80 5.46
C ILE A 90 -7.31 22.52 5.94
N VAL A 91 -6.88 23.25 6.96
CA VAL A 91 -5.49 23.22 7.47
C VAL A 91 -5.30 22.39 8.74
N SER A 92 -6.38 22.09 9.49
CA SER A 92 -6.29 21.31 10.72
C SER A 92 -6.86 19.91 10.51
N LEU A 93 -5.95 18.93 10.51
CA LEU A 93 -6.27 17.52 10.51
C LEU A 93 -6.10 16.97 11.92
N LYS A 94 -7.17 16.37 12.47
CA LYS A 94 -7.01 15.49 13.63
C LYS A 94 -6.25 14.25 13.16
N CYS A 95 -5.02 14.09 13.62
CA CYS A 95 -4.22 12.90 13.43
C CYS A 95 -3.74 12.38 14.77
N ALA A 96 -3.57 11.06 14.89
CA ALA A 96 -2.86 10.51 16.04
C ALA A 96 -1.39 10.96 15.99
N ASN A 97 -0.77 11.09 17.16
CA ASN A 97 0.67 11.28 17.23
C ASN A 97 1.35 10.05 16.61
N PRO A 98 2.13 10.20 15.52
CA PRO A 98 2.79 9.06 14.88
C PRO A 98 3.69 8.28 15.84
N VAL A 99 4.30 8.98 16.81
CA VAL A 99 5.16 8.38 17.85
C VAL A 99 4.38 7.41 18.75
N GLU A 100 3.10 7.70 19.01
CA GLU A 100 2.23 6.87 19.85
C GLU A 100 1.50 5.79 19.05
N SER A 101 1.41 5.95 17.73
CA SER A 101 0.70 5.03 16.84
C SER A 101 1.43 3.70 16.69
N GLY A 102 0.73 2.57 16.71
CA GLY A 102 1.31 1.24 16.53
C GLY A 102 1.35 0.77 15.06
N PRO A 103 2.20 -0.22 14.72
CA PRO A 103 2.18 -0.85 13.39
C PRO A 103 0.82 -1.46 13.07
N THR A 104 0.33 -1.25 11.84
CA THR A 104 -0.94 -1.83 11.38
C THR A 104 -0.79 -3.31 11.04
N ALA A 105 -1.91 -4.01 10.82
CA ALA A 105 -1.88 -5.39 10.33
C ALA A 105 -1.05 -5.56 9.05
N SER A 106 -1.08 -4.59 8.13
CA SER A 106 -0.27 -4.62 6.90
C SER A 106 1.23 -4.62 7.22
N HIS A 107 1.67 -3.81 8.20
CA HIS A 107 3.06 -3.81 8.66
C HIS A 107 3.45 -5.17 9.25
N MET A 108 2.58 -5.74 10.09
CA MET A 108 2.85 -7.03 10.74
C MET A 108 2.91 -8.19 9.73
N VAL A 109 2.03 -8.19 8.73
CA VAL A 109 2.06 -9.17 7.63
C VAL A 109 3.33 -9.02 6.80
N LEU A 110 3.72 -7.79 6.43
CA LEU A 110 4.94 -7.55 5.66
C LEU A 110 6.22 -7.93 6.43
N LYS A 111 6.26 -7.68 7.74
CA LYS A 111 7.29 -8.21 8.63
C LYS A 111 7.40 -9.72 8.53
N GLU A 112 6.27 -10.42 8.64
CA GLU A 112 6.23 -11.87 8.59
C GLU A 112 6.65 -12.41 7.21
N MET A 113 6.19 -11.78 6.12
CA MET A 113 6.61 -12.14 4.76
C MET A 113 8.12 -11.95 4.54
N CYS A 114 8.71 -10.90 5.13
CA CYS A 114 10.17 -10.73 5.12
C CYS A 114 10.87 -11.82 5.95
N ARG A 115 10.32 -12.15 7.12
CA ARG A 115 10.87 -13.21 7.98
C ARG A 115 10.81 -14.59 7.31
N SER A 116 9.75 -14.88 6.56
CA SER A 116 9.57 -16.15 5.84
C SER A 116 10.31 -16.20 4.50
N GLY A 117 11.00 -15.13 4.09
CA GLY A 117 11.70 -15.03 2.81
C GLY A 117 10.80 -14.84 1.59
N LEU A 118 9.50 -14.63 1.76
CA LEU A 118 8.56 -14.36 0.66
C LEU A 118 8.74 -12.95 0.08
N VAL A 119 9.13 -11.99 0.91
CA VAL A 119 9.49 -10.63 0.52
C VAL A 119 10.95 -10.38 0.87
N ARG A 120 11.75 -9.96 -0.10
CA ARG A 120 13.19 -9.72 0.10
C ARG A 120 13.45 -8.35 0.70
N HIS A 121 12.77 -7.33 0.16
CA HIS A 121 12.92 -5.93 0.56
C HIS A 121 11.57 -5.20 0.49
N ILE A 122 11.44 -4.20 1.37
CA ILE A 122 10.37 -3.22 1.38
C ILE A 122 10.99 -1.87 1.06
N LEU A 123 10.43 -1.18 0.07
CA LEU A 123 10.76 0.20 -0.27
C LEU A 123 9.59 1.07 0.20
N SER A 124 9.85 1.95 1.17
CA SER A 124 8.84 2.74 1.85
C SER A 124 9.00 4.22 1.51
N GLN A 125 7.90 4.86 1.13
CA GLN A 125 7.83 6.32 1.07
C GLN A 125 7.44 6.94 2.43
N ASN A 126 7.09 6.11 3.41
CA ASN A 126 6.57 6.58 4.69
C ASN A 126 7.68 7.08 5.60
N CYS A 127 7.45 8.22 6.24
CA CYS A 127 8.30 8.79 7.28
C CYS A 127 7.76 8.53 8.70
N ASP A 128 6.81 7.61 8.88
CA ASP A 128 6.14 7.31 10.16
C ASP A 128 6.92 6.34 11.07
N GLY A 129 7.93 5.65 10.53
CA GLY A 129 8.75 4.69 11.25
C GLY A 129 8.05 3.37 11.63
N LEU A 130 6.82 3.14 11.20
CA LEU A 130 6.01 1.98 11.63
C LEU A 130 6.57 0.65 11.14
N HIS A 131 7.26 0.62 10.00
CA HIS A 131 7.99 -0.58 9.54
C HIS A 131 9.06 -1.01 10.55
N LEU A 132 9.94 -0.10 10.97
CA LEU A 132 10.99 -0.40 11.95
C LEU A 132 10.39 -0.76 13.31
N ARG A 133 9.36 -0.02 13.74
CA ARG A 133 8.67 -0.26 15.02
C ARG A 133 7.85 -1.55 15.06
N SER A 134 7.54 -2.14 13.90
CA SER A 134 7.00 -3.52 13.83
C SER A 134 8.03 -4.57 14.25
N GLY A 135 9.31 -4.22 14.29
CA GLY A 135 10.44 -5.14 14.46
C GLY A 135 10.94 -5.72 13.13
N LEU A 136 10.61 -5.10 12.00
CA LEU A 136 11.23 -5.43 10.72
C LEU A 136 12.71 -5.00 10.74
N PRO A 137 13.65 -5.88 10.38
CA PRO A 137 15.07 -5.50 10.35
C PRO A 137 15.34 -4.37 9.34
N GLN A 138 16.16 -3.39 9.72
CA GLN A 138 16.48 -2.24 8.86
C GLN A 138 17.07 -2.65 7.50
N LYS A 139 17.84 -3.74 7.43
CA LYS A 139 18.35 -4.29 6.16
C LYS A 139 17.26 -4.69 5.14
N ASN A 140 16.01 -4.81 5.60
CA ASN A 140 14.86 -5.19 4.80
C ASN A 140 13.95 -3.99 4.45
N ALA A 141 14.16 -2.80 5.02
CA ALA A 141 13.35 -1.60 4.76
C ALA A 141 14.23 -0.40 4.37
N PHE A 142 13.93 0.20 3.22
CA PHE A 142 14.57 1.41 2.69
C PHE A 142 13.55 2.51 2.48
#